data_AF-A0A5E7XW40-F1
#
_entry.id   AF-A0A5E7XW40-F1
#
_cell.length_a   1.000
_cell.length_b   1.000
_cell.length_c   1.000
_cell.angle_alpha   90.00
_cell.angle_beta   90.00
_cell.angle_gamma   90.00
#
_symmetry.space_group_name_H-M   'P 1'
#
loop_
_entity.id
_entity.type
_entity.pdbx_description
1 polymer ?
#
loop_
_entity_poly.entity_id
_entity_poly.type
_entity_poly.pdbx_seq_one_letter_code
_entity_poly.pdbx_strand_id
1 'polypeptide(L)'
;MNSKFFLSMMLLGLVTFAGKAQESSDESQKGDAAEEIISEQALQVSFIPVLGTNFKPYGQSLNNVSLNIFAGYNYGVNGVELGGFVNVDRSDVKYLQLSGFVNLVGGNVTGFQGAGFVNGVKQQVTGAQMAGFVNMSKGLTGLQGSGFVNYAQGDVIGGQGSGFVNYAHGDITGVQGTGFVNFALGDVVGAQGSGFVNYAKSVKGVQGAGFVNYANDSLKGAQLSGFYNHAKEVNGVQASGFANYTKTLRGFQFGIINIADTVEKGATIGFLNIVRTGKHEVALSYNDITDINAAFRSGTDKFYSVLEVGIQTGDNPLWAVGAGFGTQFKPIKDKFVTSVELASFGVNRVDDFQDDLNQVTKLSVNVGYKIFKTLSVNAGPILNISTSRSVNADGSFGLGLGENGFYDQTFSGTNVKAWVGYHVGVRF
;
A
#
# COMPACT_ATOMS: atom_id res chain seq x y z
N MET A 1 20.52 -5.59 -9.70
CA MET A 1 20.20 -4.36 -10.47
C MET A 1 19.08 -3.63 -9.75
N ASN A 2 19.33 -2.42 -9.25
CA ASN A 2 18.50 -1.73 -8.26
C ASN A 2 17.17 -1.21 -8.86
N SER A 3 16.02 -1.77 -8.43
CA SER A 3 14.68 -1.21 -8.68
C SER A 3 14.52 0.22 -8.13
N LYS A 4 15.33 0.59 -7.13
CA LYS A 4 15.48 1.97 -6.64
C LYS A 4 15.97 2.95 -7.70
N PHE A 5 16.77 2.49 -8.68
CA PHE A 5 17.34 3.34 -9.72
C PHE A 5 16.32 3.72 -10.79
N PHE A 6 15.46 2.78 -11.18
CA PHE A 6 14.46 3.01 -12.23
C PHE A 6 13.30 3.90 -11.76
N LEU A 7 12.79 3.66 -10.55
CA LEU A 7 11.77 4.53 -9.95
C LEU A 7 12.33 5.92 -9.65
N SER A 8 13.56 6.01 -9.15
CA SER A 8 14.23 7.30 -8.92
C SER A 8 14.47 8.05 -10.23
N MET A 9 14.84 7.40 -11.34
CA MET A 9 15.03 8.09 -12.63
C MET A 9 13.72 8.61 -13.22
N MET A 10 12.62 7.86 -13.14
CA MET A 10 11.32 8.30 -13.64
C MET A 10 10.76 9.47 -12.83
N LEU A 11 10.89 9.40 -11.49
CA LEU A 11 10.49 10.48 -10.59
C LEU A 11 11.36 11.73 -10.77
N LEU A 12 12.68 11.54 -10.93
CA LEU A 12 13.61 12.63 -11.23
C LEU A 12 13.25 13.26 -12.58
N GLY A 13 12.88 12.49 -13.60
CA GLY A 13 12.44 13.02 -14.90
C GLY A 13 11.21 13.94 -14.81
N LEU A 14 10.18 13.54 -14.06
CA LEU A 14 8.95 14.33 -13.87
C LEU A 14 9.16 15.56 -12.98
N VAL A 15 9.93 15.43 -11.88
CA VAL A 15 10.30 16.55 -11.00
C VAL A 15 11.25 17.52 -11.72
N THR A 16 12.17 17.03 -12.55
CA THR A 16 13.07 17.87 -13.36
C THR A 16 12.29 18.59 -14.45
N PHE A 17 11.24 17.99 -15.02
CA PHE A 17 10.37 18.68 -15.98
C PHE A 17 9.59 19.83 -15.32
N ALA A 18 8.98 19.59 -14.15
CA ALA A 18 8.30 20.63 -13.38
C ALA A 18 9.26 21.73 -12.88
N GLY A 19 10.44 21.34 -12.38
CA GLY A 19 11.49 22.27 -11.94
C GLY A 19 12.08 23.10 -13.09
N LYS A 20 12.32 22.51 -14.27
CA LYS A 20 12.79 23.25 -15.46
C LYS A 20 11.75 24.19 -16.03
N ALA A 21 10.47 23.84 -15.99
CA ALA A 21 9.39 24.77 -16.34
C ALA A 21 9.41 26.00 -15.42
N GLN A 22 9.69 25.82 -14.13
CA GLN A 22 9.79 26.89 -13.14
C GLN A 22 11.07 27.73 -13.30
N GLU A 23 12.26 27.14 -13.51
CA GLU A 23 13.52 27.86 -13.78
C GLU A 23 13.44 28.72 -15.04
N SER A 24 12.80 28.22 -16.11
CA SER A 24 12.58 29.00 -17.35
C SER A 24 11.68 30.22 -17.12
N SER A 25 10.79 30.17 -16.13
CA SER A 25 9.94 31.30 -15.76
C SER A 25 10.68 32.32 -14.88
N ASP A 26 11.61 31.88 -14.03
CA ASP A 26 12.37 32.74 -13.13
C ASP A 26 13.50 33.50 -13.85
N GLU A 27 14.10 32.96 -14.91
CA GLU A 27 15.05 33.71 -15.75
C GLU A 27 14.36 34.82 -16.56
N SER A 28 13.07 34.66 -16.89
CA SER A 28 12.29 35.70 -17.59
C SER A 28 11.92 36.90 -16.71
N GLN A 29 12.02 36.79 -15.37
CA GLN A 29 11.54 37.80 -14.42
C GLN A 29 12.63 38.55 -13.64
N LYS A 30 13.93 38.29 -13.87
CA LYS A 30 15.02 39.06 -13.23
C LYS A 30 15.13 40.53 -13.70
N GLY A 31 14.21 41.01 -14.55
CA GLY A 31 14.18 42.37 -15.08
C GLY A 31 13.35 43.41 -14.31
N ASP A 32 12.37 43.03 -13.48
CA ASP A 32 11.35 44.00 -13.05
C ASP A 32 11.40 44.30 -11.54
N ALA A 33 12.03 45.43 -11.21
CA ALA A 33 11.94 46.09 -9.91
C ALA A 33 10.50 46.61 -9.64
N ALA A 34 10.17 46.78 -8.36
CA ALA A 34 8.84 47.12 -7.83
C ALA A 34 8.12 48.25 -8.62
N GLU A 35 7.05 47.88 -9.32
CA GLU A 35 6.13 48.84 -9.96
C GLU A 35 4.91 49.09 -9.06
N GLU A 36 4.63 50.37 -8.83
CA GLU A 36 3.55 50.89 -7.99
C GLU A 36 2.17 50.63 -8.64
N ILE A 37 1.12 50.37 -7.83
CA ILE A 37 -0.26 50.22 -8.34
C ILE A 37 -0.73 51.59 -8.85
N ILE A 38 -1.01 51.72 -10.14
CA ILE A 38 -1.31 53.05 -10.74
C ILE A 38 -2.81 53.34 -10.79
N SER A 39 -3.69 52.35 -10.63
CA SER A 39 -5.14 52.60 -10.54
C SER A 39 -5.94 51.37 -10.12
N GLU A 40 -6.95 51.57 -9.28
CA GLU A 40 -8.06 50.62 -9.10
C GLU A 40 -9.15 50.88 -10.13
N GLN A 41 -9.68 49.82 -10.76
CA GLN A 41 -10.75 49.93 -11.74
C GLN A 41 -11.89 48.94 -11.50
N ALA A 42 -13.11 49.40 -11.79
CA ALA A 42 -14.30 48.57 -11.65
C ALA A 42 -14.40 47.49 -12.75
N LEU A 43 -14.03 47.82 -14.00
CA LEU A 43 -14.15 46.93 -15.16
C LEU A 43 -12.99 47.15 -16.15
N GLN A 44 -12.39 46.04 -16.59
CA GLN A 44 -11.46 45.99 -17.72
C GLN A 44 -11.99 45.06 -18.81
N VAL A 45 -11.81 45.46 -20.08
CA VAL A 45 -11.95 44.57 -21.24
C VAL A 45 -10.66 44.64 -22.06
N SER A 46 -10.01 43.48 -22.29
CA SER A 46 -8.80 43.39 -23.10
C SER A 46 -8.98 42.34 -24.21
N PHE A 47 -8.42 42.59 -25.39
CA PHE A 47 -8.29 41.56 -26.43
C PHE A 47 -6.93 40.88 -26.29
N ILE A 48 -5.87 41.67 -26.29
CA ILE A 48 -4.50 41.32 -25.89
C ILE A 48 -4.00 42.41 -24.94
N PRO A 49 -2.91 42.22 -24.17
CA PRO A 49 -2.46 43.20 -23.17
C PRO A 49 -2.27 44.63 -23.70
N VAL A 50 -1.96 44.80 -24.99
CA VAL A 50 -1.72 46.09 -25.65
C VAL A 50 -3.00 46.70 -26.26
N LEU A 51 -4.08 45.91 -26.40
CA LEU A 51 -5.34 46.33 -27.01
C LEU A 51 -6.50 46.08 -26.03
N GLY A 52 -6.77 47.06 -25.18
CA GLY A 52 -7.85 47.00 -24.19
C GLY A 52 -8.28 48.36 -23.68
N THR A 53 -9.30 48.38 -22.82
CA THR A 53 -9.83 49.59 -22.17
C THR A 53 -8.82 50.24 -21.22
N ASN A 54 -7.81 49.47 -20.80
CA ASN A 54 -6.67 49.93 -20.04
C ASN A 54 -5.47 50.13 -20.98
N PHE A 55 -5.34 51.35 -21.50
CA PHE A 55 -4.22 51.81 -22.35
C PHE A 55 -2.88 51.95 -21.59
N LYS A 56 -2.74 51.29 -20.43
CA LYS A 56 -1.50 51.23 -19.64
C LYS A 56 -0.83 49.87 -19.89
N PRO A 57 0.24 49.80 -20.69
CA PRO A 57 0.76 48.55 -21.24
C PRO A 57 1.47 47.62 -20.25
N TYR A 58 1.50 47.92 -18.94
CA TYR A 58 2.39 47.27 -17.97
C TYR A 58 1.70 46.45 -16.86
N GLY A 59 0.37 46.20 -16.96
CA GLY A 59 -0.33 45.38 -15.96
C GLY A 59 -0.24 45.95 -14.55
N GLN A 60 -0.48 47.26 -14.42
CA GLN A 60 -0.39 48.02 -13.17
C GLN A 60 -1.77 48.44 -12.62
N SER A 61 -2.84 47.78 -13.08
CA SER A 61 -4.21 48.01 -12.64
C SER A 61 -4.71 46.87 -11.77
N LEU A 62 -5.26 47.22 -10.60
CA LEU A 62 -6.07 46.31 -9.78
C LEU A 62 -7.51 46.39 -10.29
N ASN A 63 -8.09 45.27 -10.70
CA ASN A 63 -9.42 45.25 -11.32
C ASN A 63 -10.44 44.50 -10.45
N ASN A 64 -11.66 45.01 -10.31
CA ASN A 64 -12.74 44.23 -9.69
C ASN A 64 -13.34 43.23 -10.68
N VAL A 65 -13.49 43.62 -11.95
CA VAL A 65 -13.93 42.74 -13.04
C VAL A 65 -12.97 42.87 -14.22
N SER A 66 -12.45 41.76 -14.73
CA SER A 66 -11.57 41.72 -15.91
C SER A 66 -12.09 40.72 -16.94
N LEU A 67 -12.34 41.18 -18.16
CA LEU A 67 -12.76 40.38 -19.29
C LEU A 67 -11.66 40.37 -20.35
N ASN A 68 -10.99 39.24 -20.55
CA ASN A 68 -9.86 39.10 -21.46
C ASN A 68 -10.26 38.18 -22.63
N ILE A 69 -10.47 38.71 -23.82
CA ILE A 69 -11.00 37.96 -24.97
C ILE A 69 -9.98 36.93 -25.46
N PHE A 70 -8.71 37.29 -25.61
CA PHE A 70 -7.64 36.35 -25.97
C PHE A 70 -6.60 36.25 -24.86
N ALA A 71 -5.96 37.36 -24.50
CA ALA A 71 -4.93 37.38 -23.46
C ALA A 71 -5.09 38.58 -22.53
N GLY A 72 -5.12 38.32 -21.22
CA GLY A 72 -5.16 39.30 -20.15
C GLY A 72 -3.84 39.41 -19.40
N TYR A 73 -3.47 40.64 -19.04
CA TYR A 73 -2.33 40.91 -18.17
C TYR A 73 -2.72 41.98 -17.13
N ASN A 74 -2.79 41.58 -15.86
CA ASN A 74 -3.32 42.38 -14.76
C ASN A 74 -2.29 42.48 -13.62
N TYR A 75 -2.39 43.53 -12.79
CA TYR A 75 -1.65 43.53 -11.53
C TYR A 75 -2.28 42.50 -10.59
N GLY A 76 -3.59 42.54 -10.40
CA GLY A 76 -4.38 41.56 -9.67
C GLY A 76 -5.87 41.80 -9.85
N VAL A 77 -6.69 40.89 -9.32
CA VAL A 77 -8.16 40.93 -9.47
C VAL A 77 -8.86 40.74 -8.13
N ASN A 78 -9.73 41.67 -7.76
CA ASN A 78 -10.53 41.63 -6.53
C ASN A 78 -12.02 41.39 -6.83
N GLY A 79 -12.33 40.31 -7.56
CA GLY A 79 -13.70 40.00 -8.00
C GLY A 79 -13.75 38.89 -9.03
N VAL A 80 -13.96 39.23 -10.30
CA VAL A 80 -14.17 38.24 -11.36
C VAL A 80 -13.21 38.47 -12.52
N GLU A 81 -12.48 37.44 -12.92
CA GLU A 81 -11.70 37.44 -14.15
C GLU A 81 -12.15 36.32 -15.09
N LEU A 82 -12.49 36.68 -16.33
CA LEU A 82 -12.88 35.75 -17.39
C LEU A 82 -11.95 35.94 -18.59
N GLY A 83 -11.18 34.89 -18.91
CA GLY A 83 -10.24 34.84 -20.02
C GLY A 83 -10.68 33.86 -21.11
N GLY A 84 -10.63 34.26 -22.38
CA GLY A 84 -10.90 33.35 -23.50
C GLY A 84 -9.77 32.35 -23.71
N PHE A 85 -8.50 32.76 -23.55
CA PHE A 85 -7.35 31.84 -23.68
C PHE A 85 -6.40 31.92 -22.48
N VAL A 86 -5.80 33.09 -22.20
CA VAL A 86 -4.79 33.25 -21.14
C VAL A 86 -5.13 34.42 -20.22
N ASN A 87 -5.00 34.20 -18.90
CA ASN A 87 -4.92 35.26 -17.89
C ASN A 87 -3.56 35.20 -17.18
N VAL A 88 -2.95 36.35 -16.95
CA VAL A 88 -1.73 36.50 -16.17
C VAL A 88 -1.89 37.66 -15.17
N ASP A 89 -1.76 37.35 -13.89
CA ASP A 89 -1.79 38.30 -12.80
C ASP A 89 -0.45 38.33 -12.08
N ARG A 90 0.08 39.52 -11.82
CA ARG A 90 1.34 39.68 -11.08
C ARG A 90 1.18 39.45 -9.57
N SER A 91 -0.01 39.70 -9.04
CA SER A 91 -0.35 39.73 -7.61
C SER A 91 -1.57 38.86 -7.34
N ASP A 92 -2.34 39.17 -6.30
CA ASP A 92 -3.43 38.33 -5.80
C ASP A 92 -4.68 38.36 -6.69
N VAL A 93 -5.38 37.23 -6.72
CA VAL A 93 -6.70 37.06 -7.33
C VAL A 93 -7.70 36.58 -6.28
N LYS A 94 -8.86 37.21 -6.21
CA LYS A 94 -9.93 36.90 -5.26
C LYS A 94 -11.24 36.55 -5.98
N TYR A 95 -11.97 35.63 -5.38
CA TYR A 95 -13.30 35.11 -5.71
C TYR A 95 -13.37 34.19 -6.95
N LEU A 96 -13.21 34.70 -8.18
CA LEU A 96 -13.39 33.87 -9.38
C LEU A 96 -12.40 34.24 -10.49
N GLN A 97 -11.67 33.24 -10.99
CA GLN A 97 -10.84 33.35 -12.18
C GLN A 97 -11.06 32.16 -13.11
N LEU A 98 -11.43 32.42 -14.36
CA LEU A 98 -11.64 31.41 -15.38
C LEU A 98 -10.84 31.74 -16.64
N SER A 99 -10.21 30.74 -17.25
CA SER A 99 -9.63 30.86 -18.59
C SER A 99 -9.91 29.65 -19.46
N GLY A 100 -9.97 29.85 -20.78
CA GLY A 100 -10.07 28.75 -21.73
C GLY A 100 -8.84 27.84 -21.76
N PHE A 101 -7.64 28.35 -21.43
CA PHE A 101 -6.42 27.56 -21.50
C PHE A 101 -5.51 27.70 -20.27
N VAL A 102 -5.07 28.91 -19.91
CA VAL A 102 -4.07 29.13 -18.85
C VAL A 102 -4.45 30.27 -17.90
N ASN A 103 -4.35 30.04 -16.59
CA ASN A 103 -4.23 31.10 -15.59
C ASN A 103 -2.85 31.04 -14.92
N LEU A 104 -2.15 32.19 -14.82
CA LEU A 104 -0.91 32.34 -14.06
C LEU A 104 -1.06 33.48 -13.06
N VAL A 105 -0.80 33.21 -11.77
CA VAL A 105 -0.94 34.18 -10.68
C VAL A 105 0.36 34.24 -9.89
N GLY A 106 0.98 35.42 -9.83
CA GLY A 106 2.21 35.66 -9.08
C GLY A 106 2.01 35.76 -7.57
N GLY A 107 0.80 36.15 -7.14
CA GLY A 107 0.39 36.19 -5.74
C GLY A 107 -0.37 34.94 -5.29
N ASN A 108 -1.35 35.16 -4.44
CA ASN A 108 -2.27 34.16 -3.89
C ASN A 108 -3.58 34.14 -4.67
N VAL A 109 -4.25 32.99 -4.62
CA VAL A 109 -5.63 32.85 -5.09
C VAL A 109 -6.52 32.55 -3.89
N THR A 110 -7.54 33.38 -3.65
CA THR A 110 -8.58 33.12 -2.65
C THR A 110 -9.94 32.99 -3.35
N GLY A 111 -10.48 31.78 -3.49
CA GLY A 111 -11.74 31.54 -4.21
C GLY A 111 -11.66 30.37 -5.19
N PHE A 112 -12.23 30.53 -6.38
CA PHE A 112 -12.21 29.53 -7.45
C PHE A 112 -11.31 29.96 -8.61
N GLN A 113 -10.40 29.09 -9.02
CA GLN A 113 -9.57 29.24 -10.23
C GLN A 113 -9.77 28.04 -11.16
N GLY A 114 -10.17 28.30 -12.40
CA GLY A 114 -10.46 27.28 -13.42
C GLY A 114 -9.77 27.54 -14.75
N ALA A 115 -9.12 26.54 -15.33
CA ALA A 115 -8.52 26.65 -16.66
C ALA A 115 -8.74 25.38 -17.50
N GLY A 116 -8.85 25.52 -18.82
CA GLY A 116 -8.94 24.36 -19.72
C GLY A 116 -7.68 23.49 -19.73
N PHE A 117 -6.50 24.03 -19.41
CA PHE A 117 -5.25 23.28 -19.44
C PHE A 117 -4.39 23.45 -18.18
N VAL A 118 -3.96 24.67 -17.85
CA VAL A 118 -3.01 24.92 -16.74
C VAL A 118 -3.50 26.02 -15.80
N ASN A 119 -3.41 25.77 -14.50
CA ASN A 119 -3.35 26.82 -13.49
C ASN A 119 -1.99 26.82 -12.79
N GLY A 120 -1.36 27.98 -12.68
CA GLY A 120 -0.11 28.18 -11.94
C GLY A 120 -0.22 29.31 -10.93
N VAL A 121 0.08 29.05 -9.66
CA VAL A 121 0.04 30.04 -8.57
C VAL A 121 1.38 30.02 -7.84
N LYS A 122 2.13 31.13 -7.86
CA LYS A 122 3.47 31.18 -7.21
C LYS A 122 3.39 31.14 -5.68
N GLN A 123 2.25 31.48 -5.08
CA GLN A 123 2.03 31.41 -3.63
C GLN A 123 0.91 30.40 -3.28
N GLN A 124 0.00 30.77 -2.37
CA GLN A 124 -1.01 29.86 -1.83
C GLN A 124 -2.31 29.93 -2.60
N VAL A 125 -2.99 28.78 -2.67
CA VAL A 125 -4.40 28.70 -3.07
C VAL A 125 -5.23 28.43 -1.81
N THR A 126 -6.19 29.31 -1.54
CA THR A 126 -7.24 29.10 -0.52
C THR A 126 -8.59 29.00 -1.23
N GLY A 127 -9.12 27.79 -1.38
CA GLY A 127 -10.37 27.54 -2.13
C GLY A 127 -10.25 26.37 -3.10
N ALA A 128 -10.58 26.56 -4.38
CA ALA A 128 -10.61 25.49 -5.38
C ALA A 128 -9.79 25.85 -6.63
N GLN A 129 -8.92 24.94 -7.07
CA GLN A 129 -8.10 25.09 -8.28
C GLN A 129 -8.33 23.90 -9.22
N MET A 130 -8.92 24.15 -10.40
CA MET A 130 -9.39 23.11 -11.32
C MET A 130 -8.81 23.31 -12.72
N ALA A 131 -8.13 22.30 -13.26
CA ALA A 131 -7.53 22.38 -14.60
C ALA A 131 -7.79 21.12 -15.44
N GLY A 132 -7.85 21.26 -16.77
CA GLY A 132 -7.92 20.08 -17.63
C GLY A 132 -6.66 19.21 -17.61
N PHE A 133 -5.49 19.79 -17.32
CA PHE A 133 -4.22 19.05 -17.36
C PHE A 133 -3.39 19.21 -16.08
N VAL A 134 -2.96 20.42 -15.73
CA VAL A 134 -2.02 20.66 -14.62
C VAL A 134 -2.49 21.78 -13.70
N ASN A 135 -2.39 21.54 -12.40
CA ASN A 135 -2.42 22.58 -11.38
C ASN A 135 -1.08 22.65 -10.64
N MET A 136 -0.58 23.86 -10.41
CA MET A 136 0.63 24.13 -9.64
C MET A 136 0.35 25.22 -8.60
N SER A 137 0.77 24.98 -7.36
CA SER A 137 0.79 25.99 -6.31
C SER A 137 1.97 25.80 -5.34
N LYS A 138 2.32 26.83 -4.58
CA LYS A 138 3.28 26.68 -3.47
C LYS A 138 2.63 25.98 -2.27
N GLY A 139 1.36 26.22 -2.02
CA GLY A 139 0.59 25.55 -0.97
C GLY A 139 -0.89 25.55 -1.30
N LEU A 140 -1.64 24.65 -0.66
CA LEU A 140 -3.07 24.49 -0.88
C LEU A 140 -3.81 24.39 0.46
N THR A 141 -4.80 25.27 0.64
CA THR A 141 -5.87 25.09 1.64
C THR A 141 -7.20 25.00 0.89
N GLY A 142 -7.69 23.79 0.66
CA GLY A 142 -8.93 23.53 -0.08
C GLY A 142 -8.82 22.36 -1.06
N LEU A 143 -9.28 22.53 -2.30
CA LEU A 143 -9.37 21.48 -3.31
C LEU A 143 -8.52 21.80 -4.54
N GLN A 144 -7.79 20.81 -5.05
CA GLN A 144 -7.06 20.92 -6.30
C GLN A 144 -7.34 19.69 -7.18
N GLY A 145 -7.87 19.92 -8.39
CA GLY A 145 -8.38 18.88 -9.27
C GLY A 145 -7.87 19.03 -10.70
N SER A 146 -7.26 17.98 -11.27
CA SER A 146 -6.75 18.03 -12.64
C SER A 146 -6.93 16.74 -13.43
N GLY A 147 -6.87 16.83 -14.76
CA GLY A 147 -6.86 15.63 -15.61
C GLY A 147 -5.56 14.84 -15.53
N PHE A 148 -4.42 15.48 -15.21
CA PHE A 148 -3.12 14.80 -15.23
C PHE A 148 -2.31 14.99 -13.93
N VAL A 149 -1.88 16.22 -13.61
CA VAL A 149 -0.96 16.48 -12.50
C VAL A 149 -1.46 17.59 -11.58
N ASN A 150 -1.46 17.32 -10.29
CA ASN A 150 -1.52 18.33 -9.25
C ASN A 150 -0.17 18.41 -8.53
N TYR A 151 0.38 19.61 -8.40
CA TYR A 151 1.66 19.86 -7.75
C TYR A 151 1.54 20.95 -6.68
N ALA A 152 2.00 20.63 -5.47
CA ALA A 152 2.16 21.56 -4.37
C ALA A 152 3.62 21.54 -3.87
N GLN A 153 4.30 22.69 -3.88
CA GLN A 153 5.68 22.80 -3.37
C GLN A 153 5.76 22.79 -1.82
N GLY A 154 4.63 22.85 -1.13
CA GLY A 154 4.54 22.91 0.32
C GLY A 154 3.37 22.08 0.80
N ASP A 155 2.71 22.55 1.85
CA ASP A 155 1.67 21.80 2.53
C ASP A 155 0.34 21.81 1.76
N VAL A 156 -0.41 20.72 1.95
CA VAL A 156 -1.75 20.52 1.42
C VAL A 156 -2.71 20.26 2.58
N ILE A 157 -3.62 21.19 2.82
CA ILE A 157 -4.72 21.06 3.76
C ILE A 157 -6.01 20.94 2.95
N GLY A 158 -6.59 19.76 2.87
CA GLY A 158 -7.81 19.49 2.09
C GLY A 158 -7.67 18.32 1.12
N GLY A 159 -7.95 18.53 -0.17
CA GLY A 159 -8.10 17.46 -1.15
C GLY A 159 -7.32 17.67 -2.45
N GLN A 160 -6.62 16.64 -2.91
CA GLN A 160 -6.05 16.59 -4.28
C GLN A 160 -6.61 15.41 -5.07
N GLY A 161 -7.05 15.67 -6.30
CA GLY A 161 -7.60 14.66 -7.22
C GLY A 161 -7.02 14.80 -8.62
N SER A 162 -6.38 13.76 -9.16
CA SER A 162 -5.84 13.79 -10.53
C SER A 162 -6.02 12.50 -11.31
N GLY A 163 -5.94 12.57 -12.64
CA GLY A 163 -5.90 11.35 -13.46
C GLY A 163 -4.59 10.57 -13.36
N PHE A 164 -3.46 11.21 -13.04
CA PHE A 164 -2.15 10.55 -13.07
C PHE A 164 -1.31 10.77 -11.81
N VAL A 165 -0.97 12.02 -11.44
CA VAL A 165 -0.06 12.29 -10.32
C VAL A 165 -0.59 13.40 -9.41
N ASN A 166 -0.57 13.14 -8.10
CA ASN A 166 -0.56 14.20 -7.10
C ASN A 166 0.82 14.24 -6.42
N TYR A 167 1.42 15.42 -6.36
CA TYR A 167 2.69 15.66 -5.67
C TYR A 167 2.51 16.75 -4.62
N ALA A 168 3.00 16.50 -3.41
CA ALA A 168 3.20 17.50 -2.37
C ALA A 168 4.61 17.34 -1.76
N HIS A 169 5.37 18.43 -1.73
CA HIS A 169 6.66 18.41 -1.05
C HIS A 169 6.53 18.45 0.48
N GLY A 170 5.49 19.14 0.98
CA GLY A 170 5.23 19.30 2.40
C GLY A 170 4.34 18.21 2.99
N ASP A 171 3.72 18.56 4.10
CA ASP A 171 2.77 17.72 4.82
C ASP A 171 1.39 17.77 4.16
N ILE A 172 0.63 16.69 4.34
CA ILE A 172 -0.74 16.58 3.85
C ILE A 172 -1.68 16.31 5.02
N THR A 173 -2.62 17.22 5.24
CA THR A 173 -3.77 16.98 6.12
C THR A 173 -5.04 16.91 5.27
N GLY A 174 -5.48 15.68 4.99
CA GLY A 174 -6.70 15.44 4.19
C GLY A 174 -6.61 14.24 3.27
N VAL A 175 -7.08 14.37 2.03
CA VAL A 175 -7.28 13.24 1.10
C VAL A 175 -6.55 13.47 -0.23
N GLN A 176 -5.81 12.47 -0.70
CA GLN A 176 -5.31 12.43 -2.07
C GLN A 176 -5.87 11.22 -2.83
N GLY A 177 -6.33 11.46 -4.05
CA GLY A 177 -6.82 10.42 -4.97
C GLY A 177 -6.22 10.59 -6.36
N THR A 178 -5.69 9.52 -6.95
CA THR A 178 -5.16 9.59 -8.32
C THR A 178 -5.20 8.27 -9.07
N GLY A 179 -5.16 8.32 -10.40
CA GLY A 179 -5.09 7.12 -11.23
C GLY A 179 -3.76 6.37 -11.15
N PHE A 180 -2.64 7.03 -10.85
CA PHE A 180 -1.32 6.38 -10.88
C PHE A 180 -0.48 6.57 -9.61
N VAL A 181 0.01 7.78 -9.30
CA VAL A 181 0.97 7.99 -8.19
C VAL A 181 0.60 9.18 -7.29
N ASN A 182 0.47 8.93 -5.99
CA ASN A 182 0.54 10.00 -4.99
C ASN A 182 1.95 10.03 -4.38
N PHE A 183 2.51 11.24 -4.27
CA PHE A 183 3.83 11.44 -3.69
C PHE A 183 3.80 12.59 -2.67
N ALA A 184 4.01 12.25 -1.40
CA ALA A 184 4.17 13.21 -0.30
C ALA A 184 5.58 13.07 0.28
N LEU A 185 6.39 14.12 0.27
CA LEU A 185 7.71 14.08 0.94
C LEU A 185 7.61 14.32 2.45
N GLY A 186 6.52 14.94 2.91
CA GLY A 186 6.18 15.09 4.32
C GLY A 186 5.29 13.97 4.87
N ASP A 187 4.68 14.26 6.02
CA ASP A 187 3.76 13.38 6.71
C ASP A 187 2.33 13.51 6.17
N VAL A 188 1.58 12.41 6.17
CA VAL A 188 0.20 12.37 5.70
C VAL A 188 -0.73 12.03 6.86
N VAL A 189 -1.60 12.96 7.22
CA VAL A 189 -2.70 12.77 8.16
C VAL A 189 -4.01 12.72 7.39
N GLY A 190 -4.55 11.52 7.18
CA GLY A 190 -5.77 11.31 6.40
C GLY A 190 -5.70 10.09 5.49
N ALA A 191 -6.04 10.24 4.20
CA ALA A 191 -6.14 9.11 3.27
C ALA A 191 -5.43 9.36 1.94
N GLN A 192 -4.73 8.35 1.42
CA GLN A 192 -4.19 8.34 0.06
C GLN A 192 -4.70 7.12 -0.71
N GLY A 193 -5.20 7.36 -1.92
CA GLY A 193 -5.66 6.33 -2.85
C GLY A 193 -4.99 6.49 -4.23
N SER A 194 -4.39 5.43 -4.75
CA SER A 194 -3.81 5.45 -6.11
C SER A 194 -3.99 4.12 -6.85
N GLY A 195 -3.98 4.17 -8.19
CA GLY A 195 -3.99 2.95 -9.00
C GLY A 195 -2.66 2.19 -8.96
N PHE A 196 -1.53 2.83 -8.65
CA PHE A 196 -0.22 2.17 -8.67
C PHE A 196 0.61 2.38 -7.40
N VAL A 197 1.03 3.61 -7.07
CA VAL A 197 1.95 3.86 -5.95
C VAL A 197 1.47 5.00 -5.05
N ASN A 198 1.49 4.79 -3.74
CA ASN A 198 1.53 5.87 -2.77
C ASN A 198 2.90 5.91 -2.08
N TYR A 199 3.48 7.11 -1.98
CA TYR A 199 4.66 7.38 -1.17
C TYR A 199 4.37 8.50 -0.16
N ALA A 200 4.83 8.31 1.08
CA ALA A 200 4.81 9.30 2.14
C ALA A 200 6.03 9.11 3.06
N LYS A 201 6.41 10.14 3.84
CA LYS A 201 7.38 9.96 4.94
C LYS A 201 6.76 9.15 6.07
N SER A 202 5.66 9.64 6.65
CA SER A 202 4.85 8.92 7.64
C SER A 202 3.38 9.04 7.30
N VAL A 203 2.58 8.06 7.72
CA VAL A 203 1.13 8.06 7.49
C VAL A 203 0.39 7.82 8.80
N LYS A 204 -0.51 8.73 9.12
CA LYS A 204 -1.53 8.58 10.17
C LYS A 204 -2.90 8.53 9.49
N GLY A 205 -3.37 7.33 9.20
CA GLY A 205 -4.63 7.08 8.50
C GLY A 205 -4.55 5.90 7.53
N VAL A 206 -5.02 6.07 6.30
CA VAL A 206 -5.16 4.96 5.32
C VAL A 206 -4.35 5.23 4.05
N GLN A 207 -3.58 4.24 3.60
CA GLN A 207 -2.91 4.21 2.31
C GLN A 207 -3.39 3.02 1.49
N GLY A 208 -4.01 3.27 0.33
CA GLY A 208 -4.52 2.25 -0.59
C GLY A 208 -3.93 2.40 -1.98
N ALA A 209 -3.28 1.36 -2.51
CA ALA A 209 -2.65 1.39 -3.83
C ALA A 209 -2.87 0.08 -4.61
N GLY A 210 -2.98 0.14 -5.94
CA GLY A 210 -3.04 -1.08 -6.73
C GLY A 210 -1.76 -1.91 -6.68
N PHE A 211 -0.59 -1.30 -6.48
CA PHE A 211 0.70 -2.01 -6.47
C PHE A 211 1.49 -1.82 -5.18
N VAL A 212 1.92 -0.59 -4.85
CA VAL A 212 2.82 -0.33 -3.70
C VAL A 212 2.32 0.80 -2.81
N ASN A 213 2.32 0.57 -1.50
CA ASN A 213 2.35 1.66 -0.52
C ASN A 213 3.71 1.71 0.18
N TYR A 214 4.27 2.91 0.28
CA TYR A 214 5.55 3.13 0.93
C TYR A 214 5.46 4.30 1.92
N ALA A 215 5.56 4.00 3.21
CA ALA A 215 5.80 4.98 4.26
C ALA A 215 7.27 4.84 4.68
N ASN A 216 8.09 5.87 4.51
CA ASN A 216 9.52 5.76 4.77
C ASN A 216 9.85 5.52 6.26
N ASP A 217 9.05 6.05 7.17
CA ASP A 217 9.27 5.99 8.61
C ASP A 217 8.17 5.19 9.31
N SER A 218 6.96 5.74 9.44
CA SER A 218 5.91 5.11 10.24
C SER A 218 4.54 5.07 9.59
N LEU A 219 3.78 4.04 9.93
CA LEU A 219 2.35 3.90 9.65
C LEU A 219 1.58 3.77 10.97
N LYS A 220 0.60 4.64 11.18
CA LYS A 220 -0.45 4.48 12.20
C LYS A 220 -1.81 4.42 11.53
N GLY A 221 -2.35 3.22 11.33
CA GLY A 221 -3.61 2.98 10.63
C GLY A 221 -3.55 1.76 9.71
N ALA A 222 -3.85 1.93 8.42
CA ALA A 222 -3.92 0.81 7.46
C ALA A 222 -3.16 1.09 6.16
N GLN A 223 -2.40 0.10 5.69
CA GLN A 223 -1.79 0.07 4.35
C GLN A 223 -2.32 -1.15 3.59
N LEU A 224 -2.97 -0.90 2.45
CA LEU A 224 -3.61 -1.92 1.61
C LEU A 224 -3.07 -1.83 0.19
N SER A 225 -2.41 -2.89 -0.29
CA SER A 225 -1.88 -2.91 -1.66
C SER A 225 -2.11 -4.22 -2.40
N GLY A 226 -2.06 -4.19 -3.73
CA GLY A 226 -2.08 -5.42 -4.53
C GLY A 226 -0.78 -6.22 -4.42
N PHE A 227 0.38 -5.58 -4.20
CA PHE A 227 1.68 -6.25 -4.23
C PHE A 227 2.50 -6.04 -2.96
N TYR A 228 2.86 -4.81 -2.59
CA TYR A 228 3.84 -4.58 -1.53
C TYR A 228 3.54 -3.39 -0.63
N ASN A 229 3.64 -3.58 0.69
CA ASN A 229 3.60 -2.51 1.68
C ASN A 229 4.93 -2.38 2.44
N HIS A 230 5.36 -1.15 2.67
CA HIS A 230 6.54 -0.83 3.47
C HIS A 230 6.24 0.27 4.50
N ALA A 231 6.70 0.05 5.73
CA ALA A 231 6.84 1.05 6.78
C ALA A 231 7.88 0.57 7.79
N LYS A 232 8.78 1.40 8.35
CA LYS A 232 9.73 0.91 9.38
C LYS A 232 9.00 0.59 10.69
N GLU A 233 8.02 1.40 11.06
CA GLU A 233 7.19 1.19 12.24
C GLU A 233 5.71 1.11 11.85
N VAL A 234 5.01 0.10 12.34
CA VAL A 234 3.59 -0.13 12.04
C VAL A 234 2.81 -0.23 13.34
N ASN A 235 1.84 0.65 13.51
CA ASN A 235 0.80 0.56 14.51
C ASN A 235 -0.57 0.47 13.80
N GLY A 236 -1.02 -0.76 13.56
CA GLY A 236 -2.24 -1.03 12.80
C GLY A 236 -2.11 -2.23 11.85
N VAL A 237 -2.57 -2.09 10.61
CA VAL A 237 -2.68 -3.20 9.65
C VAL A 237 -1.88 -2.93 8.38
N GLN A 238 -1.12 -3.92 7.92
CA GLN A 238 -0.62 -3.98 6.54
C GLN A 238 -1.20 -5.21 5.85
N ALA A 239 -1.86 -5.04 4.71
CA ALA A 239 -2.33 -6.15 3.89
C ALA A 239 -1.90 -5.97 2.44
N SER A 240 -1.25 -6.98 1.89
CA SER A 240 -0.80 -7.00 0.50
C SER A 240 -1.02 -8.36 -0.14
N GLY A 241 -1.17 -8.39 -1.46
CA GLY A 241 -1.27 -9.65 -2.20
C GLY A 241 0.03 -10.46 -2.21
N PHE A 242 1.20 -9.82 -2.06
CA PHE A 242 2.49 -10.51 -2.09
C PHE A 242 3.29 -10.34 -0.80
N ALA A 243 3.76 -9.12 -0.48
CA ALA A 243 4.70 -8.94 0.63
C ALA A 243 4.48 -7.70 1.49
N ASN A 244 4.65 -7.84 2.81
CA ASN A 244 4.71 -6.72 3.75
C ASN A 244 6.08 -6.67 4.44
N TYR A 245 6.61 -5.47 4.62
CA TYR A 245 7.85 -5.23 5.37
C TYR A 245 7.65 -4.21 6.49
N THR A 246 8.14 -4.55 7.67
CA THR A 246 8.35 -3.61 8.78
C THR A 246 9.60 -3.93 9.58
N LYS A 247 10.10 -2.97 10.38
CA LYS A 247 11.06 -3.28 11.45
C LYS A 247 10.30 -3.62 12.73
N THR A 248 9.35 -2.78 13.12
CA THR A 248 8.58 -2.94 14.36
C THR A 248 7.09 -3.02 14.07
N LEU A 249 6.46 -4.14 14.44
CA LEU A 249 5.03 -4.36 14.29
C LEU A 249 4.29 -4.31 15.63
N ARG A 250 3.30 -3.40 15.71
CA ARG A 250 2.24 -3.35 16.72
C ARG A 250 0.87 -3.46 16.01
N GLY A 251 0.51 -4.66 15.57
CA GLY A 251 -0.75 -4.93 14.89
C GLY A 251 -0.67 -6.18 14.00
N PHE A 252 -1.26 -6.11 12.80
CA PHE A 252 -1.40 -7.29 11.94
C PHE A 252 -0.76 -7.08 10.56
N GLN A 253 -0.13 -8.13 10.05
CA GLN A 253 0.30 -8.21 8.65
C GLN A 253 -0.41 -9.36 7.94
N PHE A 254 -0.83 -9.14 6.69
CA PHE A 254 -1.47 -10.13 5.83
C PHE A 254 -0.83 -10.12 4.44
N GLY A 255 -0.29 -11.26 4.01
CA GLY A 255 0.29 -11.40 2.68
C GLY A 255 0.93 -12.77 2.52
N ILE A 256 1.41 -13.09 1.32
CA ILE A 256 2.12 -14.36 1.09
C ILE A 256 3.41 -14.37 1.93
N ILE A 257 4.13 -13.25 1.95
CA ILE A 257 5.38 -13.06 2.68
C ILE A 257 5.24 -11.87 3.64
N ASN A 258 5.47 -12.09 4.93
CA ASN A 258 5.56 -11.01 5.91
C ASN A 258 6.95 -10.97 6.53
N ILE A 259 7.56 -9.79 6.56
CA ILE A 259 8.90 -9.58 7.09
C ILE A 259 8.84 -8.53 8.19
N ALA A 260 9.33 -8.89 9.37
CA ALA A 260 9.47 -8.00 10.51
C ALA A 260 10.82 -8.21 11.21
N ASP A 261 11.44 -7.17 11.75
CA ASP A 261 12.53 -7.39 12.71
C ASP A 261 11.94 -7.87 14.05
N THR A 262 10.91 -7.18 14.57
CA THR A 262 10.28 -7.46 15.85
C THR A 262 8.75 -7.29 15.76
N VAL A 263 8.01 -8.22 16.38
CA VAL A 263 6.56 -8.13 16.56
C VAL A 263 6.27 -7.95 18.05
N GLU A 264 5.90 -6.75 18.47
CA GLU A 264 5.65 -6.44 19.89
C GLU A 264 4.21 -6.77 20.31
N LYS A 265 3.26 -6.59 19.38
CA LYS A 265 1.84 -6.90 19.60
C LYS A 265 1.20 -7.29 18.28
N GLY A 266 0.31 -8.30 18.32
CA GLY A 266 -0.47 -8.78 17.18
C GLY A 266 0.18 -9.99 16.51
N ALA A 267 -0.02 -10.15 15.20
CA ALA A 267 0.38 -11.36 14.47
C ALA A 267 0.68 -11.08 12.99
N THR A 268 1.55 -11.89 12.40
CA THR A 268 1.84 -11.91 10.96
C THR A 268 1.19 -13.15 10.36
N ILE A 269 0.31 -12.97 9.38
CA ILE A 269 -0.46 -14.05 8.76
C ILE A 269 -0.07 -14.15 7.29
N GLY A 270 0.54 -15.27 6.93
CA GLY A 270 1.07 -15.50 5.61
C GLY A 270 1.64 -16.88 5.44
N PHE A 271 1.97 -17.23 4.20
CA PHE A 271 2.64 -18.49 3.89
C PHE A 271 4.03 -18.53 4.55
N LEU A 272 4.75 -17.40 4.50
CA LEU A 272 6.07 -17.24 5.11
C LEU A 272 6.12 -15.98 5.97
N ASN A 273 6.45 -16.13 7.25
CA ASN A 273 6.51 -15.04 8.23
C ASN A 273 7.91 -14.93 8.84
N ILE A 274 8.77 -14.11 8.24
CA ILE A 274 10.15 -13.93 8.69
C ILE A 274 10.17 -12.84 9.77
N VAL A 275 10.20 -13.25 11.03
CA VAL A 275 10.34 -12.34 12.18
C VAL A 275 11.72 -12.51 12.81
N ARG A 276 12.63 -11.55 12.66
CA ARG A 276 14.04 -11.70 13.09
C ARG A 276 14.19 -12.11 14.56
N THR A 277 13.46 -11.49 15.48
CA THR A 277 13.46 -11.83 16.92
C THR A 277 12.41 -12.90 17.29
N GLY A 278 11.80 -13.54 16.30
CA GLY A 278 10.68 -14.45 16.45
C GLY A 278 11.09 -15.92 16.44
N LYS A 279 10.11 -16.77 16.13
CA LYS A 279 10.27 -18.23 16.03
C LYS A 279 10.88 -18.58 14.68
N HIS A 280 11.98 -19.32 14.73
CA HIS A 280 12.61 -20.02 13.61
C HIS A 280 12.94 -21.41 14.12
N GLU A 281 12.10 -22.38 13.80
CA GLU A 281 12.22 -23.73 14.36
C GLU A 281 12.10 -24.76 13.25
N VAL A 282 13.01 -25.71 13.25
CA VAL A 282 12.96 -26.87 12.36
C VAL A 282 12.63 -28.10 13.20
N ALA A 283 11.84 -29.00 12.64
CA ALA A 283 11.47 -30.24 13.31
C ALA A 283 11.64 -31.43 12.39
N LEU A 284 12.06 -32.55 12.98
CA LEU A 284 12.00 -33.87 12.37
C LEU A 284 11.07 -34.74 13.20
N SER A 285 10.09 -35.39 12.56
CA SER A 285 9.10 -36.19 13.27
C SER A 285 8.65 -37.43 12.51
N TYR A 286 8.19 -38.41 13.26
CA TYR A 286 7.47 -39.59 12.82
C TYR A 286 5.99 -39.42 13.19
N ASN A 287 5.06 -39.73 12.28
CA ASN A 287 3.62 -39.69 12.55
C ASN A 287 2.89 -40.90 11.95
N ASP A 288 1.59 -41.01 12.20
CA ASP A 288 0.74 -42.13 11.77
C ASP A 288 0.44 -42.19 10.26
N ILE A 289 0.85 -41.19 9.48
CA ILE A 289 0.62 -41.12 8.02
C ILE A 289 1.92 -41.31 7.22
N THR A 290 3.04 -40.83 7.77
CA THR A 290 4.33 -40.72 7.10
C THR A 290 5.45 -40.93 8.12
N ASP A 291 6.38 -41.82 7.80
CA ASP A 291 7.52 -42.16 8.66
C ASP A 291 8.45 -40.98 8.94
N ILE A 292 8.75 -40.17 7.92
CA ILE A 292 9.75 -39.11 8.02
C ILE A 292 9.12 -37.78 7.61
N ASN A 293 9.10 -36.83 8.54
CA ASN A 293 8.55 -35.50 8.32
C ASN A 293 9.59 -34.45 8.67
N ALA A 294 9.65 -33.40 7.85
CA ALA A 294 10.42 -32.20 8.11
C ALA A 294 9.47 -31.00 8.12
N ALA A 295 9.47 -30.24 9.22
CA ALA A 295 8.64 -29.05 9.36
C ALA A 295 9.49 -27.81 9.65
N PHE A 296 9.10 -26.69 9.06
CA PHE A 296 9.64 -25.37 9.35
C PHE A 296 8.53 -24.48 9.94
N ARG A 297 8.81 -23.89 11.10
CA ARG A 297 7.90 -22.95 11.78
C ARG A 297 8.51 -21.56 11.79
N SER A 298 7.73 -20.58 11.36
CA SER A 298 8.19 -19.20 11.20
C SER A 298 7.14 -18.19 11.67
N GLY A 299 7.54 -17.19 12.44
CA GLY A 299 6.65 -16.13 12.95
C GLY A 299 6.95 -15.77 14.39
N THR A 300 5.96 -15.82 15.27
CA THR A 300 6.12 -15.57 16.71
C THR A 300 5.63 -16.78 17.52
N ASP A 301 6.02 -16.90 18.80
CA ASP A 301 5.47 -17.98 19.64
C ASP A 301 3.94 -17.94 19.75
N LYS A 302 3.35 -16.74 19.78
CA LYS A 302 1.89 -16.57 19.89
C LYS A 302 1.15 -16.97 18.61
N PHE A 303 1.79 -16.78 17.46
CA PHE A 303 1.25 -17.12 16.15
C PHE A 303 2.40 -17.32 15.15
N TYR A 304 2.49 -18.52 14.59
CA TYR A 304 3.48 -18.89 13.57
C TYR A 304 2.83 -19.70 12.46
N SER A 305 3.42 -19.64 11.27
CA SER A 305 3.09 -20.56 10.17
C SER A 305 3.90 -21.84 10.30
N VAL A 306 3.33 -22.94 9.83
CA VAL A 306 3.94 -24.26 9.74
C VAL A 306 3.97 -24.65 8.28
N LEU A 307 5.14 -25.00 7.76
CA LEU A 307 5.31 -25.65 6.47
C LEU A 307 5.90 -27.02 6.72
N GLU A 308 5.27 -28.07 6.24
CA GLU A 308 5.68 -29.45 6.53
C GLU A 308 5.67 -30.30 5.26
N VAL A 309 6.71 -31.12 5.11
CA VAL A 309 6.81 -32.17 4.11
C VAL A 309 7.00 -33.51 4.81
N GLY A 310 6.37 -34.55 4.28
CA GLY A 310 6.42 -35.90 4.85
C GLY A 310 6.59 -36.95 3.76
N ILE A 311 7.27 -38.04 4.09
CA ILE A 311 7.38 -39.24 3.23
C ILE A 311 7.09 -40.49 4.06
N GLN A 312 6.33 -41.41 3.46
CA GLN A 312 6.13 -42.77 3.96
C GLN A 312 7.06 -43.70 3.20
N THR A 313 7.84 -44.51 3.92
CA THR A 313 8.68 -45.56 3.35
C THR A 313 8.01 -46.93 3.51
N GLY A 314 8.30 -47.88 2.61
CA GLY A 314 7.71 -49.21 2.61
C GLY A 314 6.95 -49.53 1.33
N ASP A 315 6.04 -50.49 1.41
CA ASP A 315 5.37 -51.09 0.22
C ASP A 315 4.38 -50.13 -0.48
N ASN A 316 3.91 -49.10 0.24
CA ASN A 316 3.02 -48.06 -0.29
C ASN A 316 3.66 -46.67 -0.08
N PRO A 317 4.63 -46.27 -0.91
CA PRO A 317 5.33 -45.01 -0.71
C PRO A 317 4.40 -43.82 -0.95
N LEU A 318 4.34 -42.92 0.04
CA LEU A 318 3.54 -41.69 0.01
C LEU A 318 4.44 -40.46 0.18
N TRP A 319 4.00 -39.33 -0.36
CA TRP A 319 4.52 -38.02 0.00
C TRP A 319 3.38 -37.09 0.43
N ALA A 320 3.69 -36.20 1.37
CA ALA A 320 2.77 -35.21 1.90
C ALA A 320 3.43 -33.84 1.88
N VAL A 321 2.66 -32.81 1.52
CA VAL A 321 3.05 -31.41 1.66
C VAL A 321 1.91 -30.65 2.28
N GLY A 322 2.21 -29.82 3.28
CA GLY A 322 1.18 -29.08 4.00
C GLY A 322 1.63 -27.74 4.52
N ALA A 323 0.64 -26.90 4.75
CA ALA A 323 0.80 -25.59 5.37
C ALA A 323 -0.28 -25.39 6.43
N GLY A 324 0.07 -24.62 7.46
CA GLY A 324 -0.81 -24.39 8.59
C GLY A 324 -0.35 -23.27 9.48
N PHE A 325 -1.02 -23.15 10.63
CA PHE A 325 -0.72 -22.17 11.65
C PHE A 325 -0.72 -22.83 13.02
N GLY A 326 0.05 -22.25 13.93
CA GLY A 326 0.08 -22.72 15.31
C GLY A 326 0.27 -21.61 16.31
N THR A 327 -0.02 -21.97 17.56
CA THR A 327 0.24 -21.14 18.72
C THR A 327 0.99 -21.96 19.77
N GLN A 328 1.96 -21.34 20.41
CA GLN A 328 2.73 -21.92 21.50
C GLN A 328 2.40 -21.17 22.78
N PHE A 329 2.00 -21.94 23.79
CA PHE A 329 1.71 -21.41 25.11
C PHE A 329 3.00 -21.16 25.89
N LYS A 330 2.91 -20.29 26.89
CA LYS A 330 4.04 -20.02 27.78
C LYS A 330 4.53 -21.33 28.41
N PRO A 331 5.86 -21.53 28.52
CA PRO A 331 6.39 -22.75 29.10
C PRO A 331 5.90 -22.98 30.54
N ILE A 332 5.60 -24.24 30.86
CA ILE A 332 5.29 -24.67 32.23
C ILE A 332 6.61 -25.08 32.90
N LYS A 333 6.97 -24.41 34.00
CA LYS A 333 8.23 -24.62 34.75
C LYS A 333 9.49 -24.53 33.88
N ASP A 334 9.45 -23.70 32.83
CA ASP A 334 10.52 -23.49 31.82
C ASP A 334 11.01 -24.71 31.04
N LYS A 335 10.51 -25.93 31.34
CA LYS A 335 10.91 -27.18 30.70
C LYS A 335 9.88 -27.73 29.72
N PHE A 336 8.60 -27.52 30.01
CA PHE A 336 7.50 -28.04 29.18
C PHE A 336 6.94 -26.94 28.28
N VAL A 337 6.80 -27.24 27.00
CA VAL A 337 6.19 -26.36 26.00
C VAL A 337 4.95 -27.05 25.46
N THR A 338 3.86 -26.32 25.32
CA THR A 338 2.65 -26.84 24.69
C THR A 338 2.33 -26.01 23.47
N SER A 339 1.98 -26.65 22.36
CA SER A 339 1.49 -25.97 21.17
C SER A 339 0.26 -26.65 20.59
N VAL A 340 -0.58 -25.85 19.95
CA VAL A 340 -1.69 -26.32 19.13
C VAL A 340 -1.43 -25.86 17.70
N GLU A 341 -1.51 -26.78 16.76
CA GLU A 341 -1.21 -26.55 15.34
C GLU A 341 -2.37 -27.08 14.49
N LEU A 342 -2.85 -26.28 13.55
CA LEU A 342 -3.83 -26.66 12.54
C LEU A 342 -3.17 -26.54 11.17
N ALA A 343 -3.13 -27.64 10.42
CA ALA A 343 -2.49 -27.68 9.12
C ALA A 343 -3.29 -28.52 8.13
N SER A 344 -3.18 -28.17 6.84
CA SER A 344 -3.78 -28.91 5.75
C SER A 344 -2.68 -29.48 4.86
N PHE A 345 -2.83 -30.75 4.48
CA PHE A 345 -1.85 -31.51 3.70
C PHE A 345 -2.50 -32.07 2.44
N GLY A 346 -1.83 -31.92 1.30
CA GLY A 346 -2.03 -32.81 0.16
C GLY A 346 -1.18 -34.06 0.36
N VAL A 347 -1.77 -35.24 0.23
CA VAL A 347 -1.07 -36.53 0.40
C VAL A 347 -1.26 -37.34 -0.87
N ASN A 348 -0.19 -37.91 -1.43
CA ASN A 348 -0.25 -38.65 -2.70
C ASN A 348 0.68 -39.85 -2.67
N ARG A 349 0.38 -40.85 -3.51
CA ARG A 349 1.31 -41.95 -3.80
C ARG A 349 2.48 -41.42 -4.62
N VAL A 350 3.66 -42.00 -4.38
CA VAL A 350 4.86 -41.67 -5.15
C VAL A 350 4.76 -42.20 -6.59
N ASP A 351 4.22 -43.41 -6.74
CA ASP A 351 4.19 -44.13 -8.01
C ASP A 351 2.96 -43.81 -8.88
N ASP A 352 1.96 -43.13 -8.31
CA ASP A 352 0.71 -42.81 -8.99
C ASP A 352 0.20 -41.45 -8.52
N PHE A 353 0.57 -40.41 -9.26
CA PHE A 353 0.07 -39.05 -9.03
C PHE A 353 -1.32 -38.92 -9.64
N GLN A 354 -2.35 -38.99 -8.78
CA GLN A 354 -3.72 -38.72 -9.17
C GLN A 354 -4.07 -37.25 -8.89
N ASP A 355 -4.70 -36.58 -9.86
CA ASP A 355 -5.16 -35.19 -9.73
C ASP A 355 -6.50 -35.07 -8.97
N ASP A 356 -6.95 -36.18 -8.39
CA ASP A 356 -8.16 -36.23 -7.57
C ASP A 356 -7.92 -35.59 -6.21
N LEU A 357 -8.99 -35.01 -5.65
CA LEU A 357 -8.96 -34.42 -4.31
C LEU A 357 -8.48 -35.46 -3.30
N ASN A 358 -7.34 -35.20 -2.66
CA ASN A 358 -6.82 -36.03 -1.58
C ASN A 358 -6.09 -35.17 -0.53
N GLN A 359 -6.84 -34.77 0.49
CA GLN A 359 -6.41 -33.80 1.49
C GLN A 359 -6.60 -34.35 2.90
N VAL A 360 -5.62 -34.14 3.77
CA VAL A 360 -5.72 -34.42 5.21
C VAL A 360 -5.53 -33.14 6.01
N THR A 361 -6.55 -32.75 6.77
CA THR A 361 -6.45 -31.67 7.76
C THR A 361 -6.06 -32.26 9.10
N LYS A 362 -4.99 -31.73 9.70
CA LYS A 362 -4.43 -32.17 10.99
C LYS A 362 -4.63 -31.08 12.03
N LEU A 363 -5.25 -31.42 13.16
CA LEU A 363 -5.23 -30.62 14.38
C LEU A 363 -4.35 -31.33 15.41
N SER A 364 -3.19 -30.76 15.70
CA SER A 364 -2.16 -31.37 16.56
C SER A 364 -2.07 -30.66 17.89
N VAL A 365 -2.12 -31.41 18.99
CA VAL A 365 -1.77 -30.93 20.34
C VAL A 365 -0.41 -31.50 20.69
N ASN A 366 0.56 -30.63 20.94
CA ASN A 366 1.96 -31.01 21.11
C ASN A 366 2.41 -30.72 22.55
N VAL A 367 3.10 -31.66 23.17
CA VAL A 367 3.80 -31.47 24.44
C VAL A 367 5.28 -31.72 24.22
N GLY A 368 6.07 -30.68 24.44
CA GLY A 368 7.52 -30.65 24.28
C GLY A 368 8.25 -30.63 25.61
N TYR A 369 9.27 -31.46 25.75
CA TYR A 369 10.26 -31.39 26.83
C TYR A 369 11.56 -30.80 26.31
N LYS A 370 11.96 -29.65 26.84
CA LYS A 370 13.25 -29.00 26.52
C LYS A 370 14.40 -29.76 27.16
N ILE A 371 15.23 -30.39 26.32
CA ILE A 371 16.50 -31.02 26.73
C ILE A 371 17.56 -29.92 26.87
N PHE A 372 17.66 -29.06 25.86
CA PHE A 372 18.52 -27.88 25.83
C PHE A 372 17.71 -26.64 25.49
N LYS A 373 18.34 -25.46 25.51
CA LYS A 373 17.68 -24.20 25.10
C LYS A 373 17.20 -24.23 23.65
N THR A 374 17.89 -24.99 22.79
CA THR A 374 17.67 -25.09 21.34
C THR A 374 17.26 -26.50 20.91
N LEU A 375 16.89 -27.40 21.83
CA LEU A 375 16.48 -28.75 21.47
C LEU A 375 15.38 -29.25 22.40
N SER A 376 14.29 -29.71 21.82
CA SER A 376 13.19 -30.34 22.55
C SER A 376 12.70 -31.61 21.87
N VAL A 377 12.28 -32.58 22.68
CA VAL A 377 11.55 -33.76 22.21
C VAL A 377 10.06 -33.47 22.40
N ASN A 378 9.28 -33.74 21.38
CA ASN A 378 7.86 -33.40 21.33
C ASN A 378 7.05 -34.63 20.94
N ALA A 379 5.90 -34.78 21.57
CA ALA A 379 4.94 -35.79 21.21
C ALA A 379 3.52 -35.29 21.47
N GLY A 380 2.55 -35.89 20.79
CA GLY A 380 1.15 -35.67 21.13
C GLY A 380 0.15 -36.21 20.12
N PRO A 381 -1.14 -36.18 20.48
CA PRO A 381 -2.20 -36.68 19.62
C PRO A 381 -2.45 -35.73 18.44
N ILE A 382 -2.88 -36.31 17.32
CA ILE A 382 -3.32 -35.59 16.13
C ILE A 382 -4.75 -36.01 15.84
N LEU A 383 -5.65 -35.05 15.68
CA LEU A 383 -6.94 -35.31 15.04
C LEU A 383 -6.77 -35.12 13.53
N ASN A 384 -6.91 -36.21 12.79
CA ASN A 384 -6.84 -36.22 11.33
C ASN A 384 -8.25 -36.22 10.73
N ILE A 385 -8.46 -35.41 9.70
CA ILE A 385 -9.67 -35.40 8.88
C ILE A 385 -9.24 -35.50 7.42
N SER A 386 -9.45 -36.66 6.81
CA SER A 386 -9.17 -36.92 5.41
C SER A 386 -10.41 -36.66 4.56
N THR A 387 -10.24 -35.95 3.45
CA THR A 387 -11.25 -35.76 2.42
C THR A 387 -10.66 -36.24 1.10
N SER A 388 -11.26 -37.29 0.52
CA SER A 388 -10.74 -37.92 -0.69
C SER A 388 -11.83 -38.21 -1.72
N ARG A 389 -11.52 -37.99 -2.99
CA ARG A 389 -12.31 -38.46 -4.15
C ARG A 389 -11.59 -39.54 -4.96
N SER A 390 -10.32 -39.78 -4.67
CA SER A 390 -9.55 -40.84 -5.33
C SER A 390 -10.15 -42.21 -4.95
N VAL A 391 -10.35 -43.05 -5.96
CA VAL A 391 -10.89 -44.40 -5.80
C VAL A 391 -9.82 -45.38 -6.28
N ASN A 392 -9.44 -46.31 -5.41
CA ASN A 392 -8.49 -47.37 -5.74
C ASN A 392 -9.15 -48.44 -6.63
N ALA A 393 -8.32 -49.28 -7.25
CA ALA A 393 -8.77 -50.39 -8.10
C ALA A 393 -9.68 -51.41 -7.39
N ASP A 394 -9.63 -51.48 -6.05
CA ASP A 394 -10.48 -52.33 -5.22
C ASP A 394 -11.81 -51.67 -4.80
N GLY A 395 -12.06 -50.44 -5.25
CA GLY A 395 -13.25 -49.65 -4.92
C GLY A 395 -13.17 -48.90 -3.58
N SER A 396 -12.07 -49.01 -2.84
CA SER A 396 -11.84 -48.21 -1.63
C SER A 396 -11.51 -46.76 -1.96
N PHE A 397 -11.94 -45.83 -1.10
CA PHE A 397 -11.63 -44.41 -1.25
C PHE A 397 -10.32 -44.03 -0.55
N GLY A 398 -9.53 -43.17 -1.20
CA GLY A 398 -8.31 -42.56 -0.67
C GLY A 398 -7.13 -43.53 -0.53
N LEU A 399 -6.20 -43.24 0.37
CA LEU A 399 -4.90 -43.94 0.46
C LEU A 399 -4.86 -45.07 1.50
N GLY A 400 -6.01 -45.57 1.96
CA GLY A 400 -6.05 -46.55 3.06
C GLY A 400 -5.62 -45.99 4.42
N LEU A 401 -5.62 -44.66 4.58
CA LEU A 401 -5.29 -44.01 5.85
C LEU A 401 -6.42 -44.15 6.87
N GLY A 402 -6.05 -44.26 8.15
CA GLY A 402 -7.01 -44.21 9.26
C GLY A 402 -7.96 -45.40 9.32
N GLU A 403 -7.46 -46.63 9.09
CA GLU A 403 -8.27 -47.86 9.03
C GLU A 403 -9.20 -48.08 10.25
N ASN A 404 -8.85 -47.52 11.43
CA ASN A 404 -9.67 -47.56 12.65
C ASN A 404 -10.25 -46.19 13.03
N GLY A 405 -10.67 -45.41 12.03
CA GLY A 405 -11.31 -44.11 12.24
C GLY A 405 -12.64 -44.22 12.98
N PHE A 406 -12.96 -43.21 13.79
CA PHE A 406 -14.26 -43.11 14.47
C PHE A 406 -15.34 -42.49 13.57
N TYR A 407 -14.97 -42.01 12.39
CA TYR A 407 -15.86 -41.48 11.38
C TYR A 407 -15.36 -41.90 10.00
N ASP A 408 -16.24 -42.46 9.19
CA ASP A 408 -16.00 -42.80 7.78
C ASP A 408 -17.36 -42.77 7.04
N GLN A 409 -17.53 -41.78 6.16
CA GLN A 409 -18.76 -41.60 5.40
C GLN A 409 -18.45 -41.08 3.99
N THR A 410 -19.23 -41.53 3.01
CA THR A 410 -19.10 -41.08 1.62
C THR A 410 -20.34 -40.31 1.20
N PHE A 411 -20.15 -39.07 0.74
CA PHE A 411 -21.20 -38.19 0.24
C PHE A 411 -20.90 -37.80 -1.20
N SER A 412 -21.79 -38.16 -2.13
CA SER A 412 -21.69 -37.77 -3.55
C SER A 412 -20.31 -38.02 -4.17
N GLY A 413 -19.73 -39.19 -3.90
CA GLY A 413 -18.40 -39.58 -4.41
C GLY A 413 -17.20 -38.93 -3.69
N THR A 414 -17.43 -38.24 -2.56
CA THR A 414 -16.37 -37.73 -1.68
C THR A 414 -16.41 -38.47 -0.36
N ASN A 415 -15.33 -39.15 -0.01
CA ASN A 415 -15.18 -39.84 1.26
C ASN A 415 -14.53 -38.91 2.30
N VAL A 416 -15.09 -38.92 3.51
CA VAL A 416 -14.58 -38.17 4.66
C VAL A 416 -14.30 -39.16 5.79
N LYS A 417 -13.04 -39.23 6.22
CA LYS A 417 -12.57 -40.07 7.34
C LYS A 417 -12.01 -39.21 8.45
N ALA A 418 -12.27 -39.57 9.71
CA ALA A 418 -11.62 -38.95 10.85
C ALA A 418 -11.12 -39.99 11.85
N TRP A 419 -9.90 -39.77 12.34
CA TRP A 419 -9.24 -40.66 13.29
C TRP A 419 -8.29 -39.89 14.21
N VAL A 420 -7.91 -40.52 15.32
CA VAL A 420 -6.87 -39.99 16.22
C VAL A 420 -5.57 -40.68 15.89
N GLY A 421 -4.60 -39.89 15.45
CA GLY A 421 -3.22 -40.28 15.21
C GLY A 421 -2.29 -39.78 16.32
N TYR A 422 -1.00 -39.87 16.06
CA TYR A 422 0.05 -39.42 16.97
C TYR A 422 1.25 -38.92 16.18
N HIS A 423 2.08 -38.12 16.83
CA HIS A 423 3.42 -37.83 16.35
C HIS A 423 4.42 -37.86 17.50
N VAL A 424 5.67 -38.15 17.15
CA VAL A 424 6.83 -38.01 18.02
C VAL A 424 7.96 -37.41 17.19
N GLY A 425 8.67 -36.43 17.74
CA GLY A 425 9.75 -35.78 17.01
C GLY A 425 10.65 -34.93 17.86
N VAL A 426 11.66 -34.36 17.21
CA VAL A 426 12.61 -33.41 17.77
C VAL A 426 12.44 -32.07 17.10
N ARG A 427 12.55 -30.98 17.87
CA ARG A 427 12.48 -29.58 17.40
C ARG A 427 13.74 -28.84 17.83
N PHE A 428 14.32 -28.06 16.94
CA PHE A 428 15.55 -27.30 17.18
C PHE A 428 15.55 -25.90 16.57
#